data_AF-A0A847QUP1-F1
#
_entry.id   AF-A0A847QUP1-F1
#
_cell.length_a   1.000
_cell.length_b   1.000
_cell.length_c   1.000
_cell.angle_alpha   90.00
_cell.angle_beta   90.00
_cell.angle_gamma   90.00
#
_symmetry.space_group_name_H-M   'P 1'
#
loop_
_entity.id
_entity.type
_entity.pdbx_description
1 polymer ?
#
loop_
_entity_poly.entity_id
_entity_poly.type
_entity_poly.pdbx_seq_one_letter_code
_entity_poly.pdbx_strand_id
1 'polypeptide(L)' 'MEKHILAKVGTLEITREQLIQAIQSLPQDQMVQFAQPEQRKQLVQDLVLRGLLYLDAQDQKMDEEEEFVKELNNVKQ' A
#
# COMPACT_ATOMS: atom_id res chain seq x y z
N MET A 1 11.30 -19.16 0.47
CA MET A 1 11.98 -17.86 0.43
C MET A 1 11.58 -17.11 1.68
N GLU A 2 12.54 -16.52 2.39
CA GLU A 2 12.30 -15.80 3.64
C GLU A 2 11.58 -14.47 3.35
N LYS A 3 10.45 -14.21 4.02
CA LYS A 3 9.75 -12.92 3.90
C LYS A 3 10.56 -11.87 4.66
N HIS A 4 11.18 -10.94 3.94
CA HIS A 4 11.88 -9.82 4.56
C HIS A 4 10.88 -8.73 4.96
N ILE A 5 10.41 -8.79 6.21
CA ILE A 5 9.44 -7.84 6.77
C ILE A 5 10.16 -6.53 7.14
N LEU A 6 9.63 -5.41 6.67
CA LEU A 6 10.12 -4.06 6.95
C LEU A 6 9.29 -3.37 8.05
N ALA A 7 7.99 -3.63 8.09
CA ALA A 7 7.08 -3.12 9.12
C ALA A 7 5.86 -4.04 9.27
N LYS A 8 5.14 -3.91 10.39
CA LYS A 8 3.88 -4.62 10.65
C LYS A 8 2.81 -3.64 11.11
N VAL A 9 1.61 -3.76 10.55
CA VAL A 9 0.46 -2.88 10.82
C VAL A 9 -0.74 -3.76 11.11
N GLY A 10 -1.06 -3.97 12.39
CA GLY A 10 -2.10 -4.93 12.80
C GLY A 10 -1.81 -6.34 12.26
N THR A 11 -2.69 -6.83 11.39
CA THR A 11 -2.56 -8.13 10.70
C THR A 11 -1.77 -8.04 9.38
N LEU A 12 -1.47 -6.84 8.89
CA LEU A 12 -0.74 -6.62 7.65
C LEU A 12 0.77 -6.59 7.88
N GLU A 13 1.52 -7.14 6.92
CA GLU A 13 2.97 -7.10 6.88
C GLU A 13 3.40 -6.27 5.67
N ILE A 14 4.27 -5.28 5.89
CA ILE A 14 4.94 -4.54 4.83
C ILE A 14 6.30 -5.18 4.59
N THR A 15 6.49 -5.70 3.39
CA THR A 15 7.67 -6.49 3.00
C THR A 15 8.57 -5.73 2.05
N ARG A 16 9.82 -6.19 1.94
CA ARG A 16 10.77 -5.68 0.93
C ARG A 16 10.24 -5.82 -0.50
N GLU A 17 9.52 -6.89 -0.78
CA GLU A 17 8.93 -7.13 -2.09
C GLU A 17 7.87 -6.07 -2.43
N GLN A 18 6.97 -5.77 -1.50
CA GLN A 18 5.97 -4.70 -1.69
C GLN A 18 6.61 -3.33 -1.87
N LEU A 19 7.69 -3.03 -1.15
CA LEU A 19 8.45 -1.79 -1.36
C LEU A 19 9.02 -1.73 -2.79
N ILE A 20 9.60 -2.82 -3.28
CA ILE A 20 10.15 -2.89 -4.63
C ILE A 20 9.04 -2.75 -5.69
N GLN A 21 7.91 -3.44 -5.50
CA GLN A 21 6.75 -3.32 -6.38
C GLN A 21 6.19 -1.90 -6.42
N ALA A 22 6.11 -1.24 -5.26
CA ALA A 22 5.70 0.17 -5.17
C ALA A 22 6.64 1.07 -5.96
N ILE A 23 7.97 0.89 -5.84
CA ILE A 23 8.95 1.66 -6.63
C ILE A 23 8.81 1.36 -8.13
N GLN A 24 8.63 0.10 -8.51
CA GLN A 24 8.48 -0.32 -9.91
C GLN A 24 7.20 0.18 -10.58
N SER A 25 6.16 0.50 -9.80
CA SER A 25 4.93 1.09 -10.32
C SER A 25 5.06 2.57 -10.69
N LEU A 26 6.15 3.24 -10.30
CA LEU A 26 6.36 4.66 -10.55
C LEU A 26 6.99 4.91 -11.94
N PRO A 27 6.79 6.11 -12.52
CA PRO A 27 7.50 6.52 -13.73
C PRO A 27 9.03 6.42 -13.53
N GLN A 28 9.74 6.05 -14.60
CA GLN A 28 11.18 5.76 -14.56
C GLN A 28 12.03 6.89 -13.94
N ASP A 29 11.69 8.15 -14.23
CA ASP A 29 12.39 9.33 -13.71
C ASP A 29 12.24 9.47 -12.18
N GLN A 30 11.14 8.97 -11.61
CA GLN A 30 10.89 8.99 -10.17
C GLN A 30 11.55 7.80 -9.46
N MET A 31 11.87 6.71 -10.16
CA MET A 31 12.51 5.54 -9.53
C MET A 31 13.90 5.86 -8.99
N VAL A 32 14.63 6.77 -9.65
CA VAL A 32 16.02 7.12 -9.33
C VAL A 32 16.14 7.69 -7.90
N GLN A 33 15.15 8.43 -7.41
CA GLN A 33 15.18 9.02 -6.06
C GLN A 33 15.19 7.95 -4.95
N PHE A 34 14.66 6.75 -5.23
CA PHE A 34 14.66 5.64 -4.29
C PHE A 34 15.98 4.86 -4.30
N ALA A 35 17.03 5.33 -4.99
CA ALA A 35 18.39 4.87 -4.72
C ALA A 35 18.85 5.28 -3.30
N GLN A 36 18.31 6.39 -2.79
CA GLN A 36 18.65 6.93 -1.48
C GLN A 36 17.86 6.23 -0.35
N PRO A 37 18.51 5.85 0.77
CA PRO A 37 17.85 5.12 1.86
C PRO A 37 16.69 5.86 2.54
N GLU A 38 16.80 7.18 2.69
CA GLU A 38 15.78 7.97 3.40
C GLU A 38 14.45 7.99 2.62
N GLN A 39 14.53 8.07 1.30
CA GLN A 39 13.39 8.07 0.38
C GLN A 39 12.67 6.71 0.43
N ARG A 40 13.43 5.61 0.56
CA ARG A 40 12.84 4.28 0.80
C ARG A 40 12.13 4.22 2.14
N LYS A 41 12.69 4.83 3.18
CA LYS A 41 12.08 4.88 4.51
C LYS A 41 10.77 5.66 4.50
N GLN A 42 10.73 6.81 3.82
CA GLN A 42 9.50 7.57 3.61
C GLN A 42 8.45 6.74 2.87
N LEU A 43 8.82 6.03 1.80
CA LEU A 43 7.89 5.17 1.10
C LEU A 43 7.36 4.02 1.98
N VAL A 44 8.19 3.44 2.85
CA VAL A 44 7.72 2.45 3.84
C VAL A 44 6.72 3.08 4.81
N GLN A 45 6.95 4.31 5.27
CA GLN A 45 5.99 5.03 6.12
C GLN A 45 4.65 5.27 5.40
N ASP A 46 4.70 5.64 4.12
CA ASP A 46 3.48 5.81 3.32
C ASP A 46 2.72 4.49 3.15
N LEU A 47 3.43 3.37 2.93
CA LEU A 47 2.82 2.04 2.87
C LEU A 47 2.19 1.65 4.22
N VAL A 48 2.83 2.00 5.33
CA VAL A 48 2.28 1.79 6.68
C VAL A 48 1.00 2.62 6.87
N LEU A 49 1.02 3.90 6.48
CA LEU A 49 -0.15 4.78 6.59
C LEU A 49 -1.33 4.25 5.76
N ARG A 50 -1.08 3.82 4.51
CA ARG A 50 -2.11 3.19 3.68
C ARG A 50 -2.66 1.91 4.30
N GLY A 51 -1.80 1.10 4.92
CA GLY A 51 -2.23 -0.09 5.65
C GLY A 51 -3.15 0.25 6.84
N LEU A 52 -2.83 1.30 7.59
CA LEU A 52 -3.68 1.78 8.69
C LEU A 52 -5.05 2.24 8.18
N LEU A 53 -5.08 3.06 7.13
CA LEU A 53 -6.33 3.55 6.52
C LEU A 53 -7.17 2.40 5.97
N TYR A 54 -6.55 1.41 5.35
CA TYR A 54 -7.25 0.23 4.84
C TYR A 54 -7.91 -0.57 5.96
N LEU A 55 -7.17 -0.86 7.04
CA LEU A 55 -7.72 -1.60 8.18
C LEU A 55 -8.86 -0.83 8.85
N ASP A 56 -8.71 0.48 9.03
CA ASP A 56 -9.76 1.34 9.58
C ASP A 56 -11.02 1.34 8.70
N ALA A 57 -10.87 1.44 7.37
CA ALA A 57 -11.98 1.36 6.44
C ALA A 57 -12.70 0.00 6.47
N GLN A 58 -11.95 -1.10 6.63
CA GLN A 58 -12.52 -2.43 6.80
C GLN A 58 -13.28 -2.57 8.13
N ASP A 59 -12.70 -2.06 9.23
CA ASP A 59 -13.34 -2.07 10.54
C ASP A 59 -14.65 -1.26 10.52
N GLN A 60 -14.70 -0.21 9.70
CA GLN A 60 -15.91 0.60 9.45
C GLN A 60 -16.86 -0.01 8.41
N LYS A 61 -16.52 -1.15 7.78
CA LYS A 61 -17.32 -1.82 6.75
C LYS A 61 -17.64 -0.91 5.55
N MET A 62 -16.70 -0.02 5.20
CA MET A 62 -16.88 0.92 4.09
C MET A 62 -17.05 0.22 2.74
N ASP A 63 -16.60 -1.04 2.63
CA ASP A 63 -16.80 -1.89 1.46
C ASP A 63 -18.24 -2.42 1.30
N GLU A 64 -19.06 -2.34 2.34
CA GLU A 64 -20.49 -2.71 2.33
C GLU A 64 -21.41 -1.50 2.06
N GLU A 65 -20.86 -0.28 2.02
CA GLU A 65 -21.63 0.94 1.74
C GLU A 65 -22.22 0.92 0.32
N GLU A 66 -23.48 1.32 0.20
CA GLU A 66 -24.23 1.27 -1.06
C GLU A 66 -23.52 2.07 -2.18
N GLU A 67 -22.94 3.23 -1.83
CA GLU A 67 -22.20 4.07 -2.77
C GLU A 67 -20.94 3.34 -3.28
N PHE A 68 -20.16 2.73 -2.39
CA PHE A 68 -18.98 1.97 -2.77
C PHE A 68 -19.32 0.77 -3.66
N VAL A 69 -20.33 -0.02 -3.29
CA VAL A 69 -20.78 -1.20 -4.07
C VAL A 69 -21.26 -0.78 -5.46
N LYS A 70 -22.00 0.32 -5.55
CA LYS A 70 -22.49 0.86 -6.82
C LYS A 70 -21.33 1.26 -7.74
N GLU A 71 -20.37 2.03 -7.24
CA GLU A 71 -19.21 2.46 -8.04
C GLU A 71 -18.31 1.28 -8.43
N LEU A 72 -18.13 0.31 -7.53
CA LEU A 72 -17.37 -0.91 -7.84
C LEU A 72 -18.01 -1.71 -8.99
N ASN A 73 -19.34 -1.78 -9.05
CA ASN A 73 -20.05 -2.44 -10.14
C ASN A 73 -19.90 -1.67 -11.46
N ASN A 74 -19.83 -0.34 -11.43
CA ASN A 74 -19.60 0.47 -12.63
C ASN A 74 -18.21 0.21 -13.24
N VAL A 75 -17.17 0.06 -12.42
CA VAL A 75 -15.78 -0.17 -12.89
C VAL A 75 -15.58 -1.59 -13.44
N LYS A 76 -16.40 -2.56 -13.01
CA LYS A 76 -16.31 -3.96 -13.45
C LYS A 76 -16.98 -4.23 -14.81
N GLN A 77 -17.77 -3.30 -15.35
CA GLN A 77 -18.42 -3.37 -16.66
C GLN A 77 -17.38 -3.18 -17.78
#